data_AF-A0ABD0PIW0-F1
#
_entry.id   AF-A0ABD0PIW0-F1
#
_cell.length_a   1.000
_cell.length_b   1.000
_cell.length_c   1.000
_cell.angle_alpha   90.00
_cell.angle_beta   90.00
_cell.angle_gamma   90.00
#
_symmetry.space_group_name_H-M   'P 1'
#
loop_
_entity.id
_entity.type
_entity.pdbx_description
1 polymer ?
#
loop_
_entity_poly.entity_id
_entity_poly.type
_entity_poly.pdbx_seq_one_letter_code
_entity_poly.pdbx_strand_id
1 'polypeptide(L)' 'LVPGSSRPLHRPMGLVALAHTLPPSTLNEVRMESHMFVFRVNMDLQVTYCEN' A
#
# COMPACT_ATOMS: atom_id res chain seq x y z
N LEU A 1 47.03 -10.08 -15.87
CA LEU A 1 45.60 -9.87 -16.19
C LEU A 1 44.84 -11.11 -15.74
N VAL A 2 44.07 -11.02 -14.66
CA VAL A 2 43.21 -12.14 -14.23
C VAL A 2 41.93 -12.09 -15.09
N PRO A 3 41.50 -13.18 -15.75
CA PRO A 3 40.32 -13.16 -16.58
C PRO A 3 39.06 -13.05 -15.70
N GLY A 4 38.28 -12.00 -15.96
CA GLY A 4 36.82 -11.97 -15.85
C GLY A 4 36.19 -12.69 -14.66
N SER A 5 36.09 -12.00 -13.52
CA SER A 5 35.04 -12.29 -12.53
C SER A 5 33.70 -11.78 -13.07
N SER A 6 33.08 -12.53 -13.98
CA SER A 6 31.71 -12.29 -14.42
C SER A 6 30.75 -12.83 -13.35
N ARG A 7 30.58 -12.08 -12.26
CA ARG A 7 29.43 -12.30 -11.38
C ARG A 7 28.18 -12.06 -12.22
N PRO A 8 27.22 -13.00 -12.31
CA PRO A 8 25.95 -12.70 -12.94
C PRO A 8 25.29 -11.62 -12.09
N LEU A 9 25.35 -10.38 -12.57
CA LEU A 9 24.54 -9.31 -12.02
C LEU A 9 23.10 -9.73 -12.33
N HIS A 10 22.38 -10.23 -11.32
CA HIS A 10 21.01 -10.68 -11.47
C HIS A 10 20.14 -9.45 -11.73
N ARG A 11 20.14 -9.00 -12.99
CA ARG A 11 19.37 -7.84 -13.43
C ARG A 11 17.91 -8.29 -13.50
N PRO A 12 17.01 -7.68 -12.72
CA PRO A 12 15.59 -8.01 -12.85
C PRO A 12 15.16 -7.76 -14.29
N MET A 13 14.54 -8.76 -14.91
CA MET A 13 14.11 -8.70 -16.32
C MET A 13 12.86 -7.83 -16.53
N GLY A 14 12.14 -7.52 -15.46
CA GLY A 14 10.93 -6.71 -15.48
C GLY A 14 10.13 -6.90 -14.20
N LEU A 15 9.12 -6.04 -14.00
CA LEU A 15 8.19 -6.11 -12.87
C LEU A 15 6.81 -6.53 -13.39
N VAL A 16 6.22 -7.55 -12.77
CA VAL A 16 4.82 -7.92 -12.95
C VAL A 16 4.13 -7.66 -11.62
N ALA A 17 3.16 -6.74 -11.61
CA ALA A 17 2.45 -6.35 -10.41
C ALA A 17 1.00 -5.98 -10.76
N LEU A 18 0.12 -6.03 -9.76
CA LEU A 18 -1.24 -5.51 -9.85
C LEU A 18 -1.29 -4.11 -9.25
N ALA A 19 -1.83 -3.16 -9.99
CA ALA A 19 -2.16 -1.84 -9.47
C ALA A 19 -3.66 -1.81 -9.12
N HIS A 20 -3.98 -1.36 -7.91
CA HIS A 20 -5.34 -1.12 -7.47
C HIS A 20 -5.47 0.33 -7.03
N THR A 21 -6.60 0.96 -7.35
CA THR A 21 -6.90 2.32 -6.88
C THR A 21 -7.21 2.26 -5.39
N LEU A 22 -6.71 3.26 -4.66
CA LEU A 22 -7.15 3.46 -3.29
C LEU A 22 -8.61 3.92 -3.29
N PRO A 23 -9.37 3.64 -2.21
CA PRO A 23 -10.70 4.20 -2.03
C PRO A 23 -10.68 5.74 -2.20
N PRO A 24 -11.76 6.33 -2.72
CA PRO A 24 -11.88 7.79 -2.79
C PRO A 24 -11.70 8.41 -1.39
N SER A 25 -11.04 9.55 -1.33
CA SER A 25 -10.75 10.26 -0.07
C SER A 25 -11.99 10.82 0.62
N THR A 26 -13.14 10.83 -0.05
CA THR A 26 -14.44 11.24 0.48
C THR A 26 -15.16 10.07 1.15
N LEU A 27 -15.30 10.15 2.47
CA LEU A 27 -15.92 9.13 3.32
C LEU A 27 -17.35 8.75 2.85
N ASN A 28 -18.09 9.71 2.28
CA ASN A 28 -19.46 9.51 1.78
C ASN A 28 -19.55 8.60 0.54
N GLU A 29 -18.42 8.23 -0.07
CA GLU A 29 -18.37 7.37 -1.25
C GLU A 29 -17.92 5.93 -0.92
N VAL A 30 -17.49 5.66 0.32
CA VAL A 30 -17.06 4.32 0.74
C VAL A 30 -18.22 3.62 1.43
N ARG A 31 -18.81 2.62 0.76
CA ARG A 31 -19.84 1.76 1.35
C ARG A 31 -19.19 0.85 2.39
N MET A 32 -19.44 1.08 3.68
CA MET A 32 -19.02 0.18 4.75
C MET A 32 -19.86 -1.10 4.71
N GLU A 33 -19.18 -2.25 4.77
CA GLU A 33 -19.80 -3.57 4.89
C GLU A 33 -19.84 -4.00 6.37
N SER A 34 -20.65 -5.01 6.72
CA SER A 34 -20.90 -5.46 8.10
C SER A 34 -19.65 -5.87 8.91
N HIS A 35 -18.49 -6.02 8.26
CA HIS A 35 -17.22 -6.39 8.88
C HIS A 35 -16.15 -5.29 8.77
N MET A 36 -16.56 -4.03 8.56
CA MET A 36 -15.69 -2.87 8.49
C MET A 36 -16.11 -1.83 9.54
N PHE A 37 -15.13 -1.18 10.16
CA PHE A 37 -15.32 -0.06 11.09
C PHE A 37 -14.48 1.14 10.64
N VAL A 38 -14.94 2.35 10.95
CA VAL A 38 -14.25 3.58 10.58
C VAL A 38 -13.63 4.27 11.79
N PHE A 39 -12.38 4.69 11.63
CA PHE A 39 -11.69 5.57 12.57
C PHE A 39 -11.33 6.89 11.91
N ARG A 40 -11.55 7.99 12.62
CA ARG A 40 -10.91 9.27 12.31
C ARG A 40 -9.66 9.39 13.15
N VAL A 41 -8.51 9.52 12.49
CA VAL A 41 -7.21 9.67 13.15
C VAL A 41 -6.57 11.01 12.78
N ASN A 42 -5.78 11.53 13.71
CA ASN A 42 -4.83 12.61 13.43
C ASN A 42 -3.58 12.07 12.71
N MET A 43 -2.73 12.97 12.21
CA MET A 43 -1.46 12.60 11.55
C MET A 43 -0.45 11.94 12.52
N ASP A 44 -0.59 12.16 13.82
CA ASP A 44 0.16 11.48 14.88
C ASP A 44 -0.48 10.14 15.29
N LEU A 45 -1.43 9.64 14.49
CA LEU A 45 -2.15 8.39 14.67
C LEU A 45 -3.01 8.31 15.94
N GLN A 46 -3.28 9.44 16.58
CA GLN A 46 -4.24 9.48 17.68
C GLN A 46 -5.68 9.39 17.15
N VAL A 47 -6.48 8.50 17.74
CA VAL A 47 -7.89 8.31 17.39
C VAL A 47 -8.70 9.49 17.94
N THR A 48 -9.38 10.19 17.04
CA THR A 48 -10.29 11.31 17.37
C THR A 48 -11.76 10.91 17.33
N TYR A 49 -12.08 9.86 16.58
CA TYR A 49 -13.43 9.29 16.51
C TYR A 49 -13.35 7.80 16.15
N CYS A 50 -14.21 7.01 16.79
CA CYS A 50 -14.45 5.60 16.51
C CYS A 50 -15.95 5.43 16.27
N GLU A 51 -16.31 4.79 15.17
CA GLU A 51 -17.68 4.30 14.97
C GLU A 51 -17.98 3.17 15.98
N ASN A 52 -19.19 3.13 16.52
CA ASN A 52 -19.60 2.17 17.55
C ASN A 52 -20.36 0.97 16.97
#